data_AF-A0AAV4MKE8-F1
#
_entry.id   AF-A0AAV4MKE8-F1
#
_cell.length_a   1.000
_cell.length_b   1.000
_cell.length_c   1.000
_cell.angle_alpha   90.00
_cell.angle_beta   90.00
_cell.angle_gamma   90.00
#
_symmetry.space_group_name_H-M   'P 1'
#
loop_
_entity.id
_entity.type
_entity.pdbx_description
1 polymer ?
#
loop_
_entity_poly.entity_id
_entity_poly.type
_entity_poly.pdbx_seq_one_letter_code
_entity_poly.pdbx_strand_id
1 'polypeptide(L)'
;MTSDHNPVIFNIDFSLTNNNIPKKYIPNWEKFNYLLSTASYTPTNLNTLHGIENSINHLTQLITTRYDSSCKSINTNITNSHISSSLQSKVIIRNRLRKTWQKHQALCR
;
A
#
# COMPACT_ATOMS: atom_id res chain seq x y z
N MET A 1 -6.44 -42.95 -20.21
CA MET A 1 -7.71 -42.45 -19.64
C MET A 1 -7.89 -41.02 -20.11
N THR A 2 -8.92 -40.76 -20.92
CA THR A 2 -9.25 -39.43 -21.44
C THR A 2 -10.31 -38.80 -20.54
N SER A 3 -10.14 -37.52 -20.18
CA SER A 3 -11.08 -36.78 -19.35
C SER A 3 -12.41 -36.59 -20.08
N ASP A 4 -13.51 -36.77 -19.35
CA ASP A 4 -14.89 -36.53 -19.76
C ASP A 4 -15.31 -35.05 -19.65
N HIS A 5 -14.40 -34.18 -19.25
CA HIS A 5 -14.64 -32.75 -19.16
C HIS A 5 -14.17 -32.00 -20.41
N ASN A 6 -15.07 -31.22 -21.01
CA ASN A 6 -14.72 -30.32 -22.11
C ASN A 6 -14.10 -29.03 -21.56
N PRO A 7 -12.93 -28.60 -22.09
CA PRO A 7 -12.35 -27.33 -21.70
C PRO A 7 -13.24 -26.17 -22.19
N VAL A 8 -13.52 -25.24 -21.29
CA VAL A 8 -14.20 -23.98 -21.62
C VAL A 8 -13.13 -22.90 -21.79
N ILE A 9 -13.11 -22.27 -22.96
CA ILE A 9 -12.17 -21.20 -23.29
C ILE A 9 -12.92 -19.88 -23.25
N PHE A 10 -12.42 -18.95 -22.43
CA PHE A 10 -12.90 -17.57 -22.41
C PHE A 10 -11.87 -16.67 -23.08
N ASN A 11 -12.31 -15.92 -24.08
CA ASN A 11 -11.51 -14.85 -24.67
C ASN A 11 -11.95 -13.54 -24.04
N ILE A 12 -11.03 -12.87 -23.35
CA ILE A 12 -11.27 -11.60 -22.68
C ILE A 12 -10.40 -10.55 -23.36
N ASP A 13 -11.04 -9.63 -24.07
CA ASP A 13 -10.38 -8.51 -24.71
C ASP A 13 -10.22 -7.35 -23.73
N PHE A 14 -8.98 -7.10 -23.28
CA PHE A 14 -8.66 -5.96 -22.43
C PHE A 14 -8.23 -4.76 -23.26
N SER A 15 -9.09 -3.74 -23.35
CA SER A 15 -8.69 -2.40 -23.80
C SER A 15 -7.89 -1.73 -22.68
N LEU A 16 -6.57 -1.87 -22.70
CA LEU A 16 -5.68 -1.27 -21.71
C LEU A 16 -5.42 0.22 -22.04
N THR A 17 -6.43 1.09 -21.89
CA THR A 17 -6.27 2.55 -22.07
C THR A 17 -5.81 3.28 -20.81
N ASN A 18 -5.52 2.56 -19.73
CA ASN A 18 -5.23 3.18 -18.44
C ASN A 18 -3.72 3.39 -18.24
N ASN A 19 -3.20 4.54 -18.68
CA ASN A 19 -1.86 5.04 -18.34
C ASN A 19 -1.67 5.38 -16.84
N ASN A 20 -2.65 5.06 -15.99
CA ASN A 20 -2.53 5.23 -14.55
C ASN A 20 -1.60 4.17 -13.99
N ILE A 21 -0.32 4.49 -14.01
CA ILE A 21 0.70 3.75 -13.28
C ILE A 21 0.23 3.61 -11.82
N PRO A 22 0.11 2.39 -11.26
CA PRO A 22 -0.34 2.23 -9.90
C PRO A 22 0.56 3.04 -8.95
N LYS A 23 -0.03 3.99 -8.24
CA LYS A 23 0.66 4.70 -7.16
C LYS A 23 0.47 3.86 -5.90
N LYS A 24 1.55 3.33 -5.36
CA LYS A 24 1.52 2.71 -4.05
C LYS A 24 1.66 3.83 -3.01
N TYR A 25 0.61 4.05 -2.24
CA TYR A 25 0.67 4.91 -1.06
C TYR A 25 1.34 4.13 0.07
N ILE A 26 2.53 4.58 0.48
CA ILE A 26 3.20 4.03 1.66
C ILE A 26 3.00 5.03 2.80
N PRO A 27 2.26 4.65 3.86
CA PRO A 27 2.09 5.52 5.02
C PRO A 27 3.42 5.64 5.77
N ASN A 28 3.81 6.88 6.10
CA ASN A 28 4.87 7.12 7.07
C ASN A 28 4.23 7.21 8.46
N TRP A 29 4.28 6.11 9.21
CA TRP A 29 3.64 6.02 10.53
C TRP A 29 4.23 6.98 11.56
N GLU A 30 5.54 7.25 11.54
CA GLU A 30 6.16 8.21 12.45
C GLU A 30 5.65 9.63 12.18
N LYS A 31 5.61 10.03 10.90
CA LYS A 31 5.05 11.32 10.48
C LYS A 31 3.56 11.40 10.80
N PHE A 32 2.80 10.33 10.56
CA PHE A 32 1.39 10.26 10.90
C PHE A 32 1.16 10.47 12.40
N ASN A 33 1.91 9.76 13.25
CA ASN A 33 1.81 9.87 14.70
C ASN A 33 2.15 11.29 15.18
N TYR A 34 3.21 11.90 14.63
CA TYR A 34 3.55 13.30 14.92
C TYR A 34 2.46 14.28 14.48
N LEU A 35 1.90 14.08 13.29
CA LEU A 35 0.81 14.91 12.79
C LEU A 35 -0.46 14.71 13.61
N LEU A 36 -0.72 13.52 14.14
CA LEU A 36 -1.88 13.28 14.99
C LEU A 36 -1.68 13.86 16.39
N SER A 37 -0.49 13.77 16.97
CA SER A 37 -0.20 14.29 18.31
C SER A 37 -0.22 15.82 18.39
N THR A 38 0.05 16.50 17.28
CA THR A 38 -0.04 17.96 17.16
C THR A 38 -1.42 18.44 16.71
N ALA A 39 -2.35 17.53 16.42
CA ALA A 39 -3.70 17.89 16.03
C ALA A 39 -4.53 18.27 17.28
N SER A 40 -5.05 19.49 17.30
CA SER A 40 -6.09 19.85 18.27
C SER A 40 -7.45 19.44 17.70
N TYR A 41 -8.21 18.67 18.48
CA TYR A 41 -9.59 18.33 18.18
C TYR A 41 -10.45 18.62 19.41
N THR A 42 -11.43 19.50 19.25
CA THR A 42 -12.41 19.82 20.27
C THR A 42 -13.80 19.56 19.70
N PRO A 43 -14.52 18.52 20.14
CA PRO A 43 -15.87 18.25 19.66
C PRO A 43 -16.80 19.40 20.04
N THR A 44 -17.61 19.86 19.09
CA THR A 44 -18.58 20.92 19.33
C THR A 44 -19.95 20.31 19.60
N ASN A 45 -20.46 20.51 20.83
CA ASN A 45 -21.81 20.16 21.27
C ASN A 45 -22.21 18.68 21.05
N LEU A 46 -21.99 17.84 22.06
CA LEU A 46 -22.33 16.42 22.03
C LEU A 46 -23.74 16.11 22.58
N ASN A 47 -24.54 17.13 22.88
CA ASN A 47 -25.85 16.96 23.51
C ASN A 47 -26.98 16.74 22.49
N THR A 48 -26.69 16.88 21.20
CA THR A 48 -27.64 16.65 20.11
C THR A 48 -27.11 15.59 19.16
N LEU A 49 -27.98 14.77 18.59
CA LEU A 49 -27.62 13.77 17.58
C LEU A 49 -26.80 14.41 16.44
N HIS A 50 -27.26 15.56 15.94
CA HIS A 50 -26.57 16.28 14.89
C HIS A 50 -25.17 16.76 15.30
N GLY A 51 -25.00 17.22 16.54
CA GLY A 51 -23.69 17.64 17.04
C GLY A 51 -22.71 16.49 17.22
N ILE A 52 -23.22 15.30 17.59
CA ILE A 52 -22.44 14.06 17.63
C ILE A 52 -21.99 13.66 16.22
N GLU A 53 -22.91 13.63 15.24
CA GLU A 53 -22.60 13.29 13.85
C GLU A 53 -21.55 14.24 13.26
N ASN A 54 -21.70 15.55 13.45
CA ASN A 54 -20.73 16.54 12.98
C ASN A 54 -19.36 16.35 13.64
N SER A 55 -19.32 16.05 14.94
CA SER A 55 -18.09 15.75 15.66
C SER A 55 -17.39 14.51 15.09
N ILE A 56 -18.13 13.43 14.83
CA ILE A 56 -17.60 12.21 14.21
C ILE A 56 -17.04 12.50 12.81
N ASN A 57 -17.78 13.27 12.00
CA ASN A 57 -17.36 13.63 10.65
C ASN A 57 -16.07 14.46 10.68
N HIS A 58 -15.99 15.44 11.58
CA HIS A 58 -14.80 16.29 11.73
C HIS A 58 -13.58 15.48 12.20
N LEU A 59 -13.75 14.58 13.17
CA LEU A 59 -12.69 13.68 13.60
C LEU A 59 -12.21 12.78 12.46
N THR A 60 -13.15 12.22 11.71
CA THR A 60 -12.85 11.33 10.57
C THR A 60 -12.08 12.09 9.50
N GLN A 61 -12.52 13.29 9.13
CA GLN A 61 -11.84 14.15 8.16
C GLN A 61 -10.44 14.54 8.62
N LEU A 62 -10.26 14.81 9.92
CA LEU A 62 -8.95 15.12 10.48
C LEU A 62 -8.01 13.92 10.33
N ILE A 63 -8.45 12.73 10.73
CA ILE A 63 -7.64 11.51 10.64
C ILE A 63 -7.27 11.21 9.19
N THR A 64 -8.22 11.24 8.26
CA THR A 64 -7.96 10.98 6.84
C THR A 64 -6.99 12.00 6.26
N THR A 65 -7.18 13.29 6.55
CA THR A 65 -6.27 14.36 6.08
C THR A 65 -4.85 14.17 6.59
N ARG A 66 -4.67 13.82 7.88
CA ARG A 66 -3.33 13.57 8.43
C ARG A 66 -2.71 12.30 7.84
N TYR A 67 -3.51 11.26 7.62
CA TYR A 67 -3.08 10.03 6.97
C TYR A 67 -2.59 10.29 5.55
N ASP A 68 -3.36 10.99 4.74
CA ASP A 68 -3.01 11.32 3.35
C ASP A 68 -1.75 12.20 3.29
N SER A 69 -1.66 13.18 4.19
CA SER A 69 -0.49 14.07 4.31
C SER A 69 0.79 13.35 4.78
N SER A 70 0.63 12.22 5.47
CA SER A 70 1.74 11.38 5.91
C SER A 70 2.18 10.38 4.83
N CYS A 71 1.33 10.09 3.85
CA CYS A 71 1.60 9.13 2.80
C CYS A 71 2.58 9.68 1.77
N LYS A 72 3.47 8.81 1.29
CA LYS A 72 4.26 9.07 0.08
C LYS A 72 3.68 8.24 -1.06
N SER A 73 3.30 8.91 -2.14
CA SER A 73 2.97 8.24 -3.40
C SER A 73 4.26 7.75 -4.05
N ILE A 74 4.47 6.44 -4.05
CA ILE A 74 5.56 5.82 -4.79
C ILE A 74 4.99 5.26 -6.08
N ASN A 75 5.57 5.70 -7.19
CA ASN A 75 5.28 5.11 -8.49
C ASN A 75 5.82 3.66 -8.49
N THR A 76 4.93 2.67 -8.64
CA THR A 76 5.34 1.25 -8.63
C THR A 76 6.18 0.87 -9.85
N ASN A 77 6.19 1.70 -10.89
CA ASN A 77 7.03 1.56 -12.08
C ASN A 77 8.33 2.37 -11.99
N ILE A 78 8.76 2.81 -10.79
CA ILE A 78 10.20 2.97 -10.52
C ILE A 78 10.78 1.55 -10.46
N THR A 79 10.73 0.89 -11.61
CA THR A 79 11.62 -0.21 -11.96
C THR A 79 13.04 0.33 -11.76
N ASN A 80 13.96 -0.56 -11.48
CA ASN A 80 15.33 -0.25 -11.04
C ASN A 80 16.13 0.71 -11.96
N SER A 81 15.58 1.24 -13.06
CA SER A 81 16.21 2.15 -14.02
C SER A 81 16.89 3.38 -13.40
N HIS A 82 16.37 3.92 -12.29
CA HIS A 82 16.99 5.06 -11.59
C HIS A 82 18.07 4.68 -10.58
N ILE A 83 18.29 3.38 -10.36
CA ILE A 83 19.30 2.87 -9.42
C ILE A 83 20.53 2.49 -10.23
N SER A 84 21.73 2.94 -9.80
CA SER A 84 22.97 2.56 -10.49
C SER A 84 23.13 1.04 -10.56
N SER A 85 23.73 0.54 -11.63
CA SER A 85 23.94 -0.91 -11.86
C SER A 85 24.58 -1.59 -10.64
N SER A 86 25.54 -0.92 -9.99
CA SER A 86 26.18 -1.39 -8.75
C SER A 86 25.19 -1.65 -7.61
N LEU A 87 24.27 -0.71 -7.37
CA LEU A 87 23.25 -0.87 -6.33
C LEU A 87 22.23 -1.95 -6.71
N GLN A 88 21.87 -2.07 -7.99
CA GLN A 88 20.99 -3.14 -8.45
C GLN A 88 21.60 -4.52 -8.19
N SER A 89 22.89 -4.70 -8.52
CA SER A 89 23.62 -5.95 -8.26
C SER A 89 23.62 -6.30 -6.78
N LYS A 90 23.84 -5.33 -5.89
CA LYS A 90 23.77 -5.54 -4.43
C LYS A 90 22.38 -5.99 -3.97
N VAL A 91 21.32 -5.38 -4.49
CA VAL A 91 19.93 -5.76 -4.16
C VAL A 91 19.62 -7.18 -4.64
N ILE A 92 20.05 -7.54 -5.85
CA ILE A 92 19.87 -8.88 -6.43
C ILE A 92 20.57 -9.93 -5.55
N ILE A 93 21.84 -9.71 -5.19
CA ILE A 93 22.62 -10.62 -4.34
C ILE A 93 21.94 -10.80 -2.98
N ARG A 94 21.55 -9.70 -2.32
CA ARG A 94 20.85 -9.74 -1.03
C ARG A 94 19.56 -10.57 -1.12
N ASN A 95 18.74 -10.32 -2.14
CA ASN A 95 17.47 -11.03 -2.32
C ASN A 95 17.69 -12.52 -2.60
N ARG A 96 18.73 -12.87 -3.38
CA ARG A 96 19.13 -14.27 -3.63
C ARG A 96 19.54 -14.96 -2.34
N LEU A 97 20.43 -14.35 -1.55
CA LEU A 97 20.89 -14.90 -0.27
C LEU A 97 19.71 -15.11 0.69
N ARG A 98 18.79 -14.14 0.78
CA ARG A 98 17.59 -14.27 1.62
C ARG A 98 16.73 -15.46 1.21
N LYS A 99 16.47 -15.65 -0.09
CA LYS A 99 15.71 -16.80 -0.60
C LYS A 99 16.41 -18.12 -0.26
N THR A 100 17.73 -18.20 -0.46
CA THR A 100 18.52 -19.38 -0.13
C THR A 100 18.42 -19.72 1.36
N TRP A 101 18.60 -18.73 2.23
CA TRP A 101 18.52 -18.91 3.68
C TRP A 101 17.13 -19.36 4.14
N GLN A 102 16.07 -18.71 3.63
CA GLN A 102 14.69 -19.10 3.94
C GLN A 102 14.39 -20.54 3.49
N LYS A 103 14.89 -20.95 2.32
CA LYS A 103 14.77 -22.33 1.84
C LYS A 103 15.50 -23.32 2.75
N HIS A 104 16.71 -22.99 3.21
CA HIS A 104 17.45 -23.86 4.13
C HIS A 104 16.76 -23.95 5.50
N GLN A 105 16.25 -22.83 6.04
CA GLN A 105 15.49 -22.87 7.30
C GLN A 105 14.21 -23.71 7.21
N ALA A 106 13.53 -23.70 6.08
CA ALA A 106 12.32 -24.49 5.87
C ALA A 106 12.59 -26.00 5.71
N LEU A 107 13.82 -26.39 5.33
CA LEU A 107 14.24 -27.80 5.18
C LEU A 107 14.78 -28.41 6.47
N CYS A 108 15.09 -27.60 7.48
CA CYS A 108 15.58 -28.03 8.79
C CYS A 108 14.50 -28.03 9.89
N ARG A 109 13.22 -27.94 9.49
CA ARG A 109 12.04 -28.14 10.34
C ARG A 109 11.29 -29.37 9.87
#